data_AF-A0A485LLX8-F1
#
_entry.id   AF-A0A485LLX8-F1
#
_cell.length_a   1.000
_cell.length_b   1.000
_cell.length_c   1.000
_cell.angle_alpha   90.00
_cell.angle_beta   90.00
_cell.angle_gamma   90.00
#
_symmetry.space_group_name_H-M   'P 1'
#
loop_
_entity.id
_entity.type
_entity.pdbx_description
1 polymer ?
#
loop_
_entity_poly.entity_id
_entity_poly.type
_entity_poly.pdbx_seq_one_letter_code
_entity_poly.pdbx_strand_id
1 'polypeptide(L)'
;MASTTARKLRCHNVVGNGAIYLESALRNINSWPAWTQCWGASFDIAIAHTLNETTRGRGWLVQTMAAAVRTSVQGEVDHWLANHIQTFVLQWQNYKTVGMLDSVQIQNVFSAHYPITLSDTHGAYHLSQQTSLKMYWSFAGNLWAVSSSSTTVGGLSLLGSSPTFAFQNITSEQLLIENMTLVSPYTACFVAFEVAVDPFGAVDMTFVQAPLSLADLCGGVLGNLATLFVQPNSIVQSAFQSLAARFYIGEFPPALGSQTISLLGGNILCGGEMSPPPVHNTAQHTNVRRI
;
A
#
# COMPACT_ATOMS: atom_id res chain seq x y z
N MET A 1 8.42 9.54 5.00
CA MET A 1 9.36 10.21 5.93
C MET A 1 9.02 9.78 7.34
N ALA A 2 10.02 9.61 8.20
CA ALA A 2 9.80 9.11 9.55
C ALA A 2 9.24 10.21 10.46
N SER A 3 7.97 10.08 10.85
CA SER A 3 7.31 10.94 11.83
C SER A 3 7.58 10.51 13.27
N THR A 4 8.11 9.30 13.48
CA THR A 4 8.42 8.76 14.81
C THR A 4 9.85 8.21 14.85
N THR A 5 10.44 8.17 16.05
CA THR A 5 11.76 7.57 16.27
C THR A 5 11.76 6.08 15.93
N ALA A 6 10.70 5.35 16.27
CA ALA A 6 10.58 3.93 15.93
C ALA A 6 10.64 3.70 14.41
N ARG A 7 9.92 4.51 13.63
CA ARG A 7 9.96 4.43 12.16
C ARG A 7 11.32 4.79 11.59
N LYS A 8 12.00 5.79 12.17
CA LYS A 8 13.38 6.15 11.80
C LYS A 8 14.34 4.97 12.03
N LEU A 9 14.21 4.28 13.17
CA LEU A 9 15.02 3.09 13.48
C LEU A 9 14.76 1.95 12.50
N ARG A 10 13.50 1.71 12.12
CA ARG A 10 13.16 0.67 11.13
C ARG A 10 13.82 0.90 9.77
N CYS A 11 13.99 2.16 9.33
CA CYS A 11 14.69 2.46 8.07
C CYS A 11 16.12 1.90 8.03
N HIS A 12 16.80 1.79 9.17
CA HIS A 12 18.14 1.21 9.24
C HIS A 12 18.18 -0.30 9.02
N ASN A 13 17.03 -0.99 9.12
CA ASN A 13 16.95 -2.45 8.93
C ASN A 13 16.66 -2.86 7.47
N VAL A 14 16.31 -1.90 6.60
CA VAL A 14 15.90 -2.16 5.21
C VAL A 14 16.71 -1.34 4.20
N VAL A 15 17.97 -1.05 4.52
CA VAL A 15 18.85 -0.15 3.75
C VAL A 15 19.09 -0.56 2.30
N GLY A 16 18.87 -1.83 1.95
CA GLY A 16 18.97 -2.33 0.58
C GLY A 16 17.75 -2.06 -0.31
N ASN A 17 16.70 -1.43 0.24
CA ASN A 17 15.49 -1.06 -0.51
C ASN A 17 15.54 0.43 -0.90
N GLY A 18 15.69 0.72 -2.18
CA GLY A 18 15.76 2.07 -2.74
C GLY A 18 14.54 2.92 -2.43
N ALA A 19 13.36 2.30 -2.24
CA ALA A 19 12.11 3.00 -1.98
C ALA A 19 12.06 3.76 -0.64
N ILE A 20 12.98 3.46 0.30
CA ILE A 20 13.04 4.19 1.58
C ILE A 20 13.77 5.53 1.46
N TYR A 21 14.59 5.70 0.43
CA TYR A 21 15.37 6.91 0.21
C TYR A 21 14.60 7.86 -0.69
N LEU A 22 14.31 9.07 -0.21
CA LEU A 22 13.63 10.07 -1.03
C LEU A 22 14.45 10.44 -2.27
N GLU A 23 15.78 10.46 -2.15
CA GLU A 23 16.71 10.75 -3.24
C GLU A 23 16.50 9.84 -4.45
N SER A 24 16.33 8.54 -4.24
CA SER A 24 16.20 7.56 -5.34
C SER A 24 15.02 7.90 -6.26
N ALA A 25 13.89 8.31 -5.69
CA ALA A 25 12.73 8.74 -6.46
C ALA A 25 12.96 10.10 -7.14
N LEU A 26 13.52 11.09 -6.41
CA LEU A 26 13.72 12.44 -6.94
C LEU A 26 14.73 12.48 -8.10
N ARG A 27 15.80 11.67 -8.02
CA ARG A 27 16.80 11.53 -9.09
C ARG A 27 16.20 11.02 -10.40
N ASN A 28 15.09 10.29 -10.33
CA ASN A 28 14.43 9.62 -11.46
C ASN A 28 13.12 10.33 -11.89
N ILE A 29 12.91 11.58 -11.49
CA ILE A 29 11.79 12.38 -11.98
C ILE A 29 12.00 12.70 -13.47
N ASN A 30 11.04 12.27 -14.30
CA ASN A 30 11.09 12.49 -15.76
C ASN A 30 11.04 13.99 -16.16
N SER A 31 10.27 14.81 -15.43
CA SER A 31 10.15 16.24 -15.70
C SER A 31 10.00 17.04 -14.41
N TRP A 32 11.07 17.73 -14.02
CA TRP A 32 11.05 18.66 -12.89
C TRP A 32 10.05 19.81 -13.07
N PRO A 33 9.92 20.45 -14.25
CA PRO A 33 8.89 21.47 -14.45
C PRO A 33 7.46 20.96 -14.17
N ALA A 34 7.11 19.77 -14.67
CA ALA A 34 5.80 19.16 -14.42
C ALA A 34 5.61 18.80 -12.94
N TRP A 35 6.66 18.28 -12.30
CA TRP A 35 6.64 17.99 -10.88
C TRP A 35 6.50 19.27 -10.03
N THR A 36 7.21 20.34 -10.37
CA THR A 36 7.18 21.62 -9.66
C THR A 36 5.80 22.26 -9.75
N GLN A 37 5.12 22.13 -10.91
CA GLN A 37 3.76 22.61 -11.07
C GLN A 37 2.78 21.97 -10.08
N CYS A 38 2.95 20.70 -9.75
CA CYS A 38 2.05 19.98 -8.84
C CYS A 38 2.51 20.00 -7.38
N TRP A 39 3.82 19.94 -7.13
CA TRP A 39 4.39 19.65 -5.80
C TRP A 39 5.47 20.63 -5.36
N GLY A 40 5.88 21.60 -6.20
CA GLY A 40 7.02 22.48 -5.94
C GLY A 40 6.91 23.23 -4.62
N ALA A 41 5.83 23.99 -4.42
CA ALA A 41 5.61 24.75 -3.19
C ALA A 41 5.60 23.86 -1.94
N SER A 42 4.94 22.71 -2.01
CA SER A 42 4.89 21.75 -0.89
C SER A 42 6.26 21.16 -0.58
N PHE A 43 7.05 20.83 -1.61
CA PHE A 43 8.41 20.31 -1.43
C PHE A 43 9.38 21.39 -0.93
N ASP A 44 9.21 22.63 -1.36
CA ASP A 44 10.04 23.75 -0.91
C ASP A 44 9.88 23.95 0.60
N ILE A 45 8.64 24.02 1.08
CA ILE A 45 8.31 24.10 2.51
C ILE A 45 8.83 22.88 3.26
N ALA A 46 8.53 21.68 2.73
CA ALA A 46 8.83 20.43 3.42
C ALA A 46 10.33 20.12 3.51
N ILE A 47 11.11 20.46 2.48
CA ILE A 47 12.46 19.94 2.27
C ILE A 47 13.41 21.05 1.81
N ALA A 48 13.10 21.72 0.69
CA ALA A 48 14.12 22.51 -0.02
C ALA A 48 14.59 23.74 0.78
N HIS A 49 13.69 24.42 1.50
CA HIS A 49 14.03 25.56 2.34
C HIS A 49 15.10 25.19 3.38
N THR A 50 14.87 24.12 4.15
CA THR A 50 15.83 23.65 5.15
C THR A 50 17.16 23.22 4.50
N LEU A 51 17.14 22.54 3.34
CA LEU A 51 18.37 22.18 2.65
C LEU A 51 19.14 23.39 2.12
N ASN A 52 18.43 24.45 1.74
CA ASN A 52 19.02 25.70 1.25
C ASN A 52 19.77 26.49 2.32
N GLU A 53 19.58 26.19 3.61
CA GLU A 53 20.32 26.82 4.71
C GLU A 53 21.80 26.40 4.73
N THR A 54 22.14 25.23 4.18
CA THR A 54 23.50 24.68 4.23
C THR A 54 24.12 24.51 2.84
N THR A 55 25.44 24.65 2.73
CA THR A 55 26.15 24.41 1.47
C THR A 55 25.99 22.96 0.99
N ARG A 56 26.02 22.00 1.92
CA ARG A 56 25.82 20.57 1.61
C ARG A 56 24.41 20.30 1.08
N GLY A 57 23.38 20.87 1.70
CA GLY A 57 21.99 20.69 1.26
C GLY A 57 21.72 21.30 -0.11
N ARG A 58 22.22 22.51 -0.38
CA ARG A 58 22.18 23.12 -1.72
C ARG A 58 22.86 22.24 -2.78
N GLY A 59 24.03 21.70 -2.47
CA GLY A 59 24.74 20.78 -3.36
C GLY A 59 23.93 19.53 -3.66
N TRP A 60 23.33 18.91 -2.63
CA TRP A 60 22.46 17.74 -2.78
C TRP A 60 21.24 18.03 -3.65
N LEU A 61 20.56 19.17 -3.47
CA LEU A 61 19.41 19.57 -4.30
C LEU A 61 19.80 19.66 -5.78
N VAL A 62 20.88 20.39 -6.09
CA VAL A 62 21.35 20.58 -7.47
C VAL A 62 21.74 19.24 -8.11
N GLN A 63 22.42 18.36 -7.39
CA GLN A 63 22.83 17.06 -7.89
C GLN A 63 21.63 16.14 -8.14
N THR A 64 20.70 16.07 -7.18
CA THR A 64 19.48 15.24 -7.25
C THR A 64 18.59 15.68 -8.42
N MET A 65 18.33 16.99 -8.55
CA MET A 65 17.45 17.51 -9.58
C MET A 65 18.03 17.38 -10.99
N ALA A 66 19.36 17.33 -11.13
CA ALA A 66 20.01 17.18 -12.43
C ALA A 66 20.26 15.72 -12.83
N ALA A 67 20.04 14.75 -11.93
CA ALA A 67 20.43 13.36 -12.13
C ALA A 67 19.76 12.71 -13.35
N ALA A 68 18.43 12.80 -13.48
CA ALA A 68 17.68 12.22 -14.59
C ALA A 68 18.18 12.65 -15.99
N VAL A 69 18.72 13.87 -16.11
CA VAL A 69 19.23 14.41 -17.39
C VAL A 69 20.71 14.08 -17.59
N ARG A 70 21.48 13.94 -16.52
CA ARG A 70 22.94 13.76 -16.57
C ARG A 70 23.40 12.31 -16.47
N THR A 71 22.52 11.41 -16.06
CA THR A 71 22.85 10.02 -15.77
C THR A 71 22.05 9.10 -16.69
N SER A 72 22.73 8.13 -17.31
CA SER A 72 22.06 7.08 -18.07
C SER A 72 21.38 6.09 -17.12
N VAL A 73 20.46 5.27 -17.63
CA VAL A 73 19.83 4.20 -16.83
C VAL A 73 20.90 3.30 -16.19
N GLN A 74 21.93 2.89 -16.95
CA GLN A 74 23.02 2.07 -16.42
C GLN A 74 23.80 2.81 -15.32
N GLY A 75 24.08 4.11 -15.49
CA GLY A 75 24.78 4.90 -14.48
C GLY A 75 23.98 5.04 -13.17
N GLU A 76 22.65 5.09 -13.24
CA GLU A 76 21.80 5.10 -12.06
C GLU A 76 21.77 3.72 -11.37
N VAL A 77 21.75 2.64 -12.14
CA VAL A 77 21.89 1.27 -11.62
C VAL A 77 23.24 1.11 -10.90
N ASP A 78 24.34 1.55 -11.51
CA ASP A 78 25.67 1.50 -10.90
C ASP A 78 25.73 2.34 -9.61
N HIS A 79 25.09 3.51 -9.60
CA HIS A 79 24.96 4.36 -8.42
C HIS A 79 24.20 3.64 -7.28
N TRP A 80 23.10 2.95 -7.59
CA TRP A 80 22.34 2.19 -6.60
C TRP A 80 23.16 1.02 -6.04
N LEU A 81 23.81 0.25 -6.92
CA LEU A 81 24.65 -0.89 -6.52
C LEU A 81 25.85 -0.46 -5.67
N ALA A 82 26.49 0.66 -6.00
CA ALA A 82 27.59 1.25 -5.21
C ALA A 82 27.15 1.68 -3.80
N ASN A 83 25.85 1.94 -3.59
CA ASN A 83 25.25 2.25 -2.30
C ASN A 83 24.52 1.05 -1.67
N HIS A 84 24.79 -0.17 -2.15
CA HIS A 84 24.17 -1.40 -1.66
C HIS A 84 22.64 -1.46 -1.77
N ILE A 85 22.06 -0.69 -2.69
CA ILE A 85 20.63 -0.71 -3.01
C ILE A 85 20.39 -1.79 -4.07
N GLN A 86 19.55 -2.77 -3.75
CA GLN A 86 19.31 -3.97 -4.57
C GLN A 86 17.85 -4.14 -4.98
N THR A 87 16.93 -3.52 -4.25
CA THR A 87 15.49 -3.69 -4.48
C THR A 87 14.79 -2.34 -4.46
N PHE A 88 13.60 -2.26 -5.06
CA PHE A 88 12.73 -1.10 -4.98
C PHE A 88 11.31 -1.57 -4.67
N VAL A 89 11.06 -1.86 -3.39
CA VAL A 89 9.79 -2.42 -2.91
C VAL A 89 9.00 -1.31 -2.23
N LEU A 90 7.87 -0.94 -2.84
CA LEU A 90 6.96 0.06 -2.30
C LEU A 90 6.14 -0.50 -1.13
N GLN A 91 5.69 0.40 -0.26
CA GLN A 91 4.68 0.06 0.74
C GLN A 91 3.35 -0.25 0.06
N TRP A 92 2.63 -1.23 0.57
CA TRP A 92 1.32 -1.59 0.06
C TRP A 92 0.27 -0.59 0.53
N GLN A 93 -0.57 -0.15 -0.40
CA GLN A 93 -1.74 0.68 -0.13
C GLN A 93 -2.85 0.35 -1.14
N ASN A 94 -4.12 0.55 -0.76
CA ASN A 94 -5.27 0.27 -1.63
C ASN A 94 -5.90 1.53 -2.25
N TYR A 95 -5.29 2.71 -2.08
CA TYR A 95 -5.75 3.94 -2.74
C TYR A 95 -5.40 4.03 -4.22
N LYS A 96 -4.55 3.14 -4.72
CA LYS A 96 -4.08 3.17 -6.10
C LYS A 96 -3.95 1.76 -6.66
N THR A 97 -4.59 1.51 -7.80
CA THR A 97 -4.26 0.38 -8.67
C THR A 97 -3.07 0.79 -9.52
N VAL A 98 -1.98 0.02 -9.45
CA VAL A 98 -0.82 0.22 -10.32
C VAL A 98 -1.19 -0.26 -11.72
N GLY A 99 -0.98 0.62 -12.71
CA GLY A 99 -1.14 0.26 -14.10
C GLY A 99 0.10 -0.46 -14.62
N MET A 100 -0.09 -1.42 -15.53
CA MET A 100 0.97 -2.17 -16.17
C MET A 100 0.59 -2.42 -17.62
N LEU A 101 1.47 -2.03 -18.54
CA LEU A 101 1.40 -2.42 -19.94
C LEU A 101 2.61 -3.30 -20.23
N ASP A 102 2.36 -4.58 -20.48
CA ASP A 102 3.38 -5.55 -20.84
C ASP A 102 3.21 -5.92 -22.32
N SER A 103 4.30 -5.84 -23.08
CA SER A 103 4.28 -6.13 -24.51
C SER A 103 5.60 -6.72 -25.00
N VAL A 104 5.51 -7.63 -25.97
CA VAL A 104 6.66 -8.22 -26.66
C VAL A 104 6.71 -7.67 -28.08
N GLN A 105 7.89 -7.27 -28.53
CA GLN A 105 8.12 -6.84 -29.92
C GLN A 105 8.57 -8.04 -30.76
N ILE A 106 7.80 -8.37 -31.80
CA ILE A 106 8.23 -9.34 -32.82
C ILE A 106 8.88 -8.57 -33.98
N GLN A 107 10.16 -8.82 -34.22
CA GLN A 107 10.87 -8.31 -35.39
C GLN A 107 10.89 -9.38 -36.49
N ASN A 108 10.45 -9.02 -37.70
CA ASN A 108 10.55 -9.90 -38.87
C ASN A 108 11.91 -9.77 -39.58
N VAL A 109 12.13 -10.62 -40.60
CA VAL A 109 13.38 -10.64 -41.40
C VAL A 109 13.66 -9.34 -42.17
N PHE A 110 12.67 -8.46 -42.31
CA PHE A 110 12.80 -7.15 -42.95
C PHE A 110 12.96 -6.01 -41.93
N SER A 111 13.21 -6.33 -40.66
CA SER A 111 13.30 -5.37 -39.54
C SER A 111 12.02 -4.57 -39.28
N ALA A 112 10.86 -5.08 -39.70
CA ALA A 112 9.58 -4.54 -39.24
C ALA A 112 9.26 -5.08 -37.85
N HIS A 113 8.82 -4.18 -36.96
CA HIS A 113 8.53 -4.47 -35.55
C HIS A 113 7.03 -4.44 -35.30
N TYR A 114 6.51 -5.47 -34.64
CA TYR A 114 5.10 -5.61 -34.29
C TYR A 114 4.94 -5.84 -32.78
N PRO A 115 4.34 -4.90 -32.03
CA PRO A 115 4.03 -5.11 -30.62
C PRO A 115 2.88 -6.09 -30.46
N ILE A 116 3.06 -7.07 -29.56
CA ILE A 116 2.00 -7.90 -29.03
C ILE A 116 1.84 -7.55 -27.55
N THR A 117 0.66 -7.10 -27.16
CA THR A 117 0.34 -6.80 -25.76
C THR A 117 0.06 -8.11 -25.03
N LEU A 118 0.84 -8.41 -23.99
CA LEU A 118 0.66 -9.58 -23.12
C LEU A 118 -0.32 -9.28 -21.98
N SER A 119 -0.24 -8.08 -21.42
CA SER A 119 -1.09 -7.63 -20.33
C SER A 119 -1.29 -6.11 -20.42
N ASP A 120 -2.52 -5.67 -20.20
CA ASP A 120 -2.85 -4.25 -20.09
C ASP A 120 -3.77 -4.06 -18.88
N THR A 121 -3.25 -3.41 -17.86
CA THR A 121 -3.98 -3.02 -16.66
C THR A 121 -3.89 -1.51 -16.52
N HIS A 122 -5.02 -0.82 -16.59
CA HIS A 122 -5.07 0.61 -16.38
C HIS A 122 -4.88 0.95 -14.90
N GLY A 123 -4.02 1.93 -14.63
CA GLY A 123 -3.87 2.48 -13.29
C GLY A 123 -5.05 3.37 -12.92
N ALA A 124 -5.46 3.35 -11.66
CA ALA A 124 -6.57 4.15 -11.15
C ALA A 124 -6.33 4.60 -9.70
N TYR A 125 -6.91 5.73 -9.32
CA TYR A 125 -6.94 6.21 -7.93
C TYR A 125 -8.31 5.95 -7.31
N HIS A 126 -8.32 5.47 -6.08
CA HIS A 126 -9.50 5.03 -5.32
C HIS A 126 -9.61 5.79 -3.98
N LEU A 127 -9.37 7.10 -4.01
CA LEU A 127 -9.26 7.92 -2.78
C LEU A 127 -10.51 7.92 -1.89
N SER A 128 -11.70 7.70 -2.46
CA SER A 128 -12.96 7.62 -1.70
C SER A 128 -13.29 6.23 -1.17
N GLN A 129 -12.62 5.19 -1.65
CA GLN A 129 -12.90 3.78 -1.32
C GLN A 129 -11.77 3.12 -0.54
N GLN A 130 -10.59 3.75 -0.54
CA GLN A 130 -9.41 3.27 0.15
C GLN A 130 -9.66 3.20 1.67
N THR A 131 -8.96 2.26 2.30
CA THR A 131 -8.93 2.11 3.76
C THR A 131 -7.50 2.13 4.32
N SER A 132 -6.49 2.10 3.45
CA SER A 132 -5.08 2.01 3.83
C SER A 132 -4.47 3.31 4.37
N LEU A 133 -5.02 4.49 4.05
CA LEU A 133 -4.39 5.77 4.43
C LEU A 133 -4.37 6.00 5.95
N LYS A 134 -5.22 5.29 6.71
CA LYS A 134 -5.17 5.24 8.18
C LYS A 134 -3.83 4.71 8.70
N MET A 135 -3.18 3.79 7.97
CA MET A 135 -1.89 3.21 8.36
C MET A 135 -0.75 4.20 8.12
N TYR A 136 -0.70 4.74 6.90
CA TYR A 136 0.17 5.85 6.51
C TYR A 136 -0.37 6.47 5.22
N TRP A 137 -0.59 7.78 5.19
CA TRP A 137 -1.17 8.47 4.03
C TRP A 137 -0.17 8.89 2.93
N SER A 138 0.94 8.18 2.82
CA SER A 138 2.02 8.40 1.84
C SER A 138 2.80 9.72 2.02
N PHE A 139 3.82 9.92 1.16
CA PHE A 139 4.59 11.17 1.13
C PHE A 139 3.74 12.36 0.67
N ALA A 140 2.79 12.14 -0.24
CA ALA A 140 1.88 13.17 -0.72
C ALA A 140 1.02 13.76 0.41
N GLY A 141 0.54 12.93 1.34
CA GLY A 141 -0.21 13.39 2.52
C GLY A 141 0.63 14.29 3.43
N ASN A 142 1.90 13.93 3.65
CA ASN A 142 2.82 14.78 4.43
C ASN A 142 3.13 16.12 3.73
N LEU A 143 3.31 16.10 2.41
CA LEU A 143 3.53 17.32 1.62
C LEU A 143 2.32 18.25 1.67
N TRP A 144 1.11 17.69 1.53
CA TRP A 144 -0.14 18.44 1.69
C TRP A 144 -0.27 19.03 3.09
N ALA A 145 0.05 18.24 4.12
CA ALA A 145 -0.10 18.68 5.50
C ALA A 145 0.74 19.94 5.76
N VAL A 146 2.04 19.91 5.42
CA VAL A 146 2.91 21.05 5.68
C VAL A 146 2.69 22.25 4.74
N SER A 147 2.07 22.06 3.57
CA SER A 147 1.79 23.18 2.67
C SER A 147 0.43 23.83 2.92
N SER A 148 -0.51 23.11 3.55
CA SER A 148 -1.81 23.67 3.90
C SER A 148 -1.72 24.54 5.16
N SER A 149 -2.23 25.76 5.08
CA SER A 149 -2.39 26.66 6.23
C SER A 149 -3.52 26.23 7.18
N SER A 150 -4.36 25.28 6.76
CA SER A 150 -5.45 24.76 7.58
C SER A 150 -5.04 23.65 8.53
N THR A 151 -3.78 23.19 8.47
CA THR A 151 -3.30 22.12 9.34
C THR A 151 -2.42 22.66 10.46
N THR A 152 -2.36 21.91 11.55
CA THR A 152 -1.48 22.18 12.69
C THR A 152 0.02 22.21 12.36
N VAL A 153 0.43 21.69 11.19
CA VAL A 153 1.83 21.62 10.76
C VAL A 153 2.14 22.48 9.53
N GLY A 154 1.24 23.38 9.15
CA GLY A 154 1.44 24.30 8.03
C GLY A 154 2.72 25.12 8.18
N GLY A 155 3.53 25.17 7.12
CA GLY A 155 4.81 25.89 7.07
C GLY A 155 5.99 25.17 7.74
N LEU A 156 5.80 23.96 8.28
CA LEU A 156 6.85 23.21 8.96
C LEU A 156 7.67 22.32 8.02
N SER A 157 8.89 21.99 8.43
CA SER A 157 9.79 21.13 7.68
C SER A 157 9.52 19.66 7.97
N LEU A 158 9.67 18.79 6.96
CA LEU A 158 9.65 17.35 7.17
C LEU A 158 11.04 16.79 7.50
N LEU A 159 12.11 17.58 7.41
CA LEU A 159 13.44 17.12 7.77
C LEU A 159 13.59 17.06 9.29
N GLY A 160 13.85 15.86 9.82
CA GLY A 160 14.01 15.65 11.28
C GLY A 160 15.19 16.38 11.92
N SER A 161 16.13 16.92 11.12
CA SER A 161 17.21 17.79 11.60
C SER A 161 16.82 19.27 11.66
N SER A 162 15.65 19.65 11.16
CA SER A 162 15.17 21.04 11.18
C SER A 162 14.70 21.43 12.59
N PRO A 163 14.98 22.67 13.06
CA PRO A 163 14.36 23.19 14.28
C PRO A 163 12.83 23.31 14.16
N THR A 164 12.29 23.39 12.94
CA THR A 164 10.84 23.48 12.66
C THR A 164 10.28 22.14 12.16
N PHE A 165 10.78 21.01 12.67
CA PHE A 165 10.30 19.69 12.24
C PHE A 165 8.82 19.46 12.61
N ALA A 166 8.01 19.09 11.61
CA ALA A 166 6.56 18.99 11.71
C ALA A 166 6.06 18.04 12.81
N PHE A 167 6.79 16.94 13.05
CA PHE A 167 6.38 15.90 13.99
C PHE A 167 7.09 16.00 15.36
N GLN A 168 7.48 17.21 15.78
CA GLN A 168 8.04 17.42 17.12
C GLN A 168 6.96 17.30 18.22
N ASN A 169 5.84 17.99 18.03
CA ASN A 169 4.75 18.08 19.03
C ASN A 169 3.41 17.52 18.52
N ILE A 170 3.35 17.19 17.23
CA ILE A 170 2.16 16.67 16.55
C ILE A 170 2.48 15.28 16.03
N THR A 171 1.59 14.33 16.27
CA THR A 171 1.69 12.96 15.75
C THR A 171 1.06 12.85 14.36
N SER A 172 1.48 11.87 13.56
CA SER A 172 0.80 11.59 12.30
C SER A 172 -0.67 11.23 12.50
N GLU A 173 -1.00 10.56 13.60
CA GLU A 173 -2.38 10.22 13.96
C GLU A 173 -3.27 11.46 14.17
N GLN A 174 -2.78 12.47 14.88
CA GLN A 174 -3.50 13.73 15.06
C GLN A 174 -3.81 14.41 13.72
N LEU A 175 -2.88 14.36 12.75
CA LEU A 175 -3.12 14.89 11.40
C LEU A 175 -4.15 14.06 10.63
N LEU A 176 -4.18 12.74 10.82
CA LEU A 176 -5.22 11.89 10.22
C LEU A 176 -6.61 12.21 10.77
N ILE A 177 -6.71 12.55 12.07
CA ILE A 177 -7.94 13.03 12.69
C ILE A 177 -8.32 14.42 12.16
N GLU A 178 -7.36 15.34 12.09
CA GLU A 178 -7.56 16.70 11.60
C GLU A 178 -8.11 16.72 10.15
N ASN A 179 -7.65 15.81 9.30
CA ASN A 179 -8.13 15.66 7.92
C ASN A 179 -9.24 14.59 7.77
N MET A 180 -9.90 14.18 8.86
CA MET A 180 -11.04 13.26 8.83
C MET A 180 -10.76 11.88 8.16
N THR A 181 -9.49 11.51 7.98
CA THR A 181 -9.10 10.18 7.50
C THR A 181 -9.32 9.14 8.60
N LEU A 182 -9.17 9.56 9.85
CA LEU A 182 -9.47 8.80 11.04
C LEU A 182 -10.51 9.57 11.86
N VAL A 183 -11.55 8.89 12.34
CA VAL A 183 -12.62 9.51 13.13
C VAL A 183 -12.44 9.13 14.59
N SER A 184 -12.44 10.13 15.47
CA SER A 184 -12.42 9.96 16.93
C SER A 184 -13.80 10.28 17.51
N PRO A 185 -14.30 9.53 18.52
CA PRO A 185 -13.65 8.41 19.20
C PRO A 185 -13.56 7.13 18.36
N TYR A 186 -12.57 6.28 18.67
CA TYR A 186 -12.34 5.03 17.96
C TYR A 186 -13.38 3.97 18.27
N THR A 187 -13.70 3.15 17.27
CA THR A 187 -14.45 1.92 17.47
C THR A 187 -13.62 0.92 18.30
N ALA A 188 -14.28 -0.07 18.91
CA ALA A 188 -13.60 -1.09 19.68
C ALA A 188 -12.51 -1.83 18.86
N CYS A 189 -12.74 -2.03 17.55
CA CYS A 189 -11.74 -2.64 16.66
C CYS A 189 -10.52 -1.75 16.45
N PHE A 190 -10.67 -0.43 16.32
CA PHE A 190 -9.52 0.46 16.18
C PHE A 190 -8.78 0.67 17.49
N VAL A 191 -9.47 0.66 18.64
CA VAL A 191 -8.80 0.59 19.95
C VAL A 191 -7.97 -0.69 20.08
N ALA A 192 -8.53 -1.84 19.71
CA ALA A 192 -7.80 -3.10 19.74
C ALA A 192 -6.63 -3.12 18.75
N PHE A 193 -6.79 -2.52 17.57
CA PHE A 193 -5.72 -2.38 16.58
C PHE A 193 -4.54 -1.56 17.12
N GLU A 194 -4.81 -0.39 17.70
CA GLU A 194 -3.78 0.49 18.23
C GLU A 194 -2.96 -0.18 19.34
N VAL A 195 -3.63 -0.96 20.20
CA VAL A 195 -2.98 -1.75 21.26
C VAL A 195 -2.13 -2.90 20.69
N ALA A 196 -2.58 -3.55 19.63
CA ALA A 196 -1.94 -4.75 19.10
C ALA A 196 -0.84 -4.48 18.07
N VAL A 197 -0.93 -3.36 17.34
CA VAL A 197 -0.07 -3.07 16.19
C VAL A 197 0.85 -1.89 16.48
N ASP A 198 0.30 -0.67 16.42
CA ASP A 198 1.00 0.59 16.66
C ASP A 198 0.00 1.75 16.40
N PRO A 199 0.34 2.99 16.78
CA PRO A 199 -0.45 4.19 16.45
C PRO A 199 -0.69 4.37 14.95
N PHE A 200 -1.85 4.93 14.59
CA PHE A 200 -2.21 5.20 13.20
C PHE A 200 -1.27 6.26 12.58
N GLY A 201 -1.13 6.23 11.25
CA GLY A 201 -0.21 7.11 10.53
C GLY A 201 1.28 6.74 10.63
N ALA A 202 1.65 5.78 11.48
CA ALA A 202 3.01 5.29 11.68
C ALA A 202 3.21 3.80 11.32
N VAL A 203 2.22 3.18 10.66
CA VAL A 203 2.24 1.76 10.29
C VAL A 203 2.65 1.60 8.83
N ASP A 204 3.73 0.85 8.60
CA ASP A 204 4.24 0.52 7.28
C ASP A 204 3.67 -0.83 6.82
N MET A 205 2.92 -0.85 5.72
CA MET A 205 2.35 -2.09 5.17
C MET A 205 3.18 -2.65 4.02
N THR A 206 3.32 -3.98 3.98
CA THR A 206 3.95 -4.70 2.87
C THR A 206 2.99 -5.72 2.29
N PHE A 207 3.03 -5.91 0.96
CA PHE A 207 2.24 -6.94 0.31
C PHE A 207 2.89 -8.30 0.49
N VAL A 208 2.12 -9.29 0.93
CA VAL A 208 2.56 -10.69 1.03
C VAL A 208 1.81 -11.50 -0.01
N GLN A 209 2.54 -12.20 -0.86
CA GLN A 209 1.95 -13.07 -1.88
C GLN A 209 1.17 -14.21 -1.22
N ALA A 210 0.06 -14.61 -1.84
CA ALA A 210 -0.67 -15.79 -1.39
C ALA A 210 0.24 -17.03 -1.46
N PRO A 211 0.19 -17.94 -0.48
CA PRO A 211 0.92 -19.20 -0.55
C PRO A 211 0.56 -19.98 -1.83
N LEU A 212 1.56 -20.63 -2.45
CA LEU A 212 1.34 -21.40 -3.68
C LEU A 212 0.23 -22.43 -3.53
N SER A 213 0.14 -23.11 -2.38
CA SER A 213 -0.94 -24.06 -2.09
C SER A 213 -2.34 -23.46 -2.19
N LEU A 214 -2.51 -22.19 -1.79
CA LEU A 214 -3.78 -21.49 -1.90
C LEU A 214 -4.04 -21.08 -3.36
N ALA A 215 -3.02 -20.62 -4.07
CA ALA A 215 -3.13 -20.30 -5.50
C ALA A 215 -3.52 -21.55 -6.32
N ASP A 216 -2.90 -22.69 -6.06
CA ASP A 216 -3.19 -23.97 -6.70
C ASP A 216 -4.61 -24.45 -6.37
N LEU A 217 -5.05 -24.32 -5.11
CA LEU A 217 -6.42 -24.64 -4.72
C LEU A 217 -7.43 -23.77 -5.49
N CYS A 218 -7.22 -22.45 -5.52
CA CYS A 218 -8.09 -21.54 -6.27
C CYS A 218 -8.09 -21.86 -7.76
N GLY A 219 -6.92 -22.09 -8.36
CA GLY A 219 -6.77 -22.48 -9.77
C GLY A 219 -7.49 -23.79 -10.08
N GLY A 220 -7.35 -24.80 -9.21
CA GLY A 220 -8.02 -26.09 -9.33
C GLY A 220 -9.54 -25.97 -9.22
N VAL A 221 -10.05 -25.19 -8.27
CA VAL A 221 -11.49 -24.92 -8.12
C VAL A 221 -12.03 -24.22 -9.37
N LEU A 222 -11.38 -23.14 -9.83
CA LEU A 222 -11.80 -22.42 -11.04
C LEU A 222 -11.73 -23.30 -12.29
N GLY A 223 -10.70 -24.13 -12.44
CA GLY A 223 -10.56 -25.07 -13.56
C GLY A 223 -11.63 -26.17 -13.55
N ASN A 224 -11.95 -26.71 -12.38
CA ASN A 224 -13.02 -27.69 -12.21
C ASN A 224 -14.40 -27.07 -12.52
N LEU A 225 -14.65 -25.84 -12.06
CA LEU A 225 -15.88 -25.11 -12.38
C LEU A 225 -15.98 -24.82 -13.88
N ALA A 226 -14.90 -24.35 -14.52
CA ALA A 226 -14.89 -24.12 -15.96
C ALA A 226 -15.20 -25.40 -16.74
N THR A 227 -14.60 -26.53 -16.33
CA THR A 227 -14.86 -27.84 -16.93
C THR A 227 -16.32 -28.27 -16.75
N LEU A 228 -16.89 -28.06 -15.56
CA LEU A 228 -18.30 -28.35 -15.24
C LEU A 228 -19.27 -27.56 -16.14
N PHE A 229 -18.95 -26.31 -16.48
CA PHE A 229 -19.79 -25.47 -17.34
C PHE A 229 -19.61 -25.74 -18.84
N VAL A 230 -18.42 -26.16 -19.27
CA VAL A 230 -18.16 -26.48 -20.70
C VAL A 230 -18.66 -27.87 -21.08
N GLN A 231 -18.60 -28.83 -20.16
CA GLN A 231 -19.05 -30.20 -20.42
C GLN A 231 -20.59 -30.31 -20.29
N PRO A 232 -21.30 -30.94 -21.24
CA PRO A 232 -22.75 -31.07 -21.22
C PRO A 232 -23.22 -32.17 -20.26
N ASN A 233 -22.90 -32.04 -18.96
CA ASN A 233 -23.35 -32.97 -17.92
C ASN A 233 -24.44 -32.32 -17.05
N SER A 234 -25.70 -32.54 -17.44
CA SER A 234 -26.88 -31.95 -16.78
C SER A 234 -27.07 -32.39 -15.32
N ILE A 235 -26.59 -33.58 -14.94
CA ILE A 235 -26.67 -34.08 -13.57
C ILE A 235 -25.74 -33.27 -12.65
N VAL A 236 -24.50 -33.07 -13.07
CA VAL A 236 -23.51 -32.32 -12.28
C VAL A 236 -23.87 -30.84 -12.21
N GLN A 237 -24.37 -30.27 -13.31
CA GLN A 237 -24.83 -28.88 -13.35
C GLN A 237 -26.05 -28.64 -12.45
N SER A 238 -27.04 -29.53 -12.47
CA SER A 238 -28.21 -29.44 -11.57
C SER A 238 -27.83 -29.62 -10.11
N ALA A 239 -26.91 -30.53 -9.79
CA ALA A 239 -26.38 -30.69 -8.43
C ALA A 239 -25.68 -29.41 -7.94
N PHE A 240 -24.84 -28.77 -8.77
CA PHE A 240 -24.19 -27.51 -8.42
C PHE A 240 -25.19 -26.37 -8.20
N GLN A 241 -26.20 -26.23 -9.06
CA GLN A 241 -27.26 -25.22 -8.93
C GLN A 241 -28.13 -25.44 -7.68
N SER A 242 -28.20 -26.67 -7.17
CA SER A 242 -28.94 -26.99 -5.94
C SER A 242 -28.19 -26.62 -4.65
N LEU A 243 -26.91 -26.23 -4.74
CA LEU A 243 -26.14 -25.81 -3.57
C LEU A 243 -26.76 -24.54 -2.96
N ALA A 244 -27.05 -24.62 -1.66
CA ALA A 244 -27.57 -23.48 -0.93
C ALA A 244 -26.54 -22.34 -0.91
N ALA A 245 -26.94 -21.16 -1.39
CA ALA A 245 -26.12 -19.96 -1.28
C ALA A 245 -25.81 -19.68 0.20
N ARG A 246 -24.53 -19.47 0.50
CA ARG A 246 -24.06 -19.01 1.80
C ARG A 246 -23.71 -17.54 1.68
N PHE A 247 -24.37 -16.70 2.49
CA PHE A 247 -24.11 -15.25 2.50
C PHE A 247 -22.73 -14.90 3.06
N TYR A 248 -22.13 -15.80 3.84
CA TYR A 248 -20.77 -15.68 4.33
C TYR A 248 -20.14 -17.07 4.46
N ILE A 249 -18.94 -17.23 3.92
CA ILE A 249 -18.07 -18.38 4.14
C ILE A 249 -16.73 -17.79 4.60
N GLY A 250 -16.36 -18.09 5.84
CA GLY A 250 -15.10 -17.65 6.42
C GLY A 250 -14.61 -18.68 7.41
N GLU A 251 -13.29 -18.73 7.59
CA GLU A 251 -12.71 -19.52 8.67
C GLU A 251 -13.05 -18.87 10.00
N PHE A 252 -13.57 -19.68 10.92
CA PHE A 252 -13.82 -19.27 12.29
C PHE A 252 -13.03 -20.22 13.20
N PRO A 253 -12.08 -19.74 14.01
CA PRO A 253 -11.31 -20.60 14.91
C PRO A 253 -12.27 -21.35 15.85
N PRO A 254 -12.39 -22.68 15.78
CA PRO A 254 -13.39 -23.41 16.57
C PRO A 254 -13.24 -23.18 18.08
N ALA A 255 -12.01 -22.90 18.53
CA ALA A 255 -11.69 -22.55 19.92
C ALA A 255 -12.37 -21.26 20.42
N LEU A 256 -12.76 -20.37 19.51
CA LEU A 256 -13.49 -19.13 19.83
C LEU A 256 -15.02 -19.31 19.71
N GLY A 257 -15.48 -20.55 19.50
CA GLY A 257 -16.90 -20.88 19.29
C GLY A 257 -17.73 -20.67 20.54
N SER A 258 -18.20 -19.44 20.73
CA SER A 258 -19.05 -19.03 21.85
C SER A 258 -20.24 -18.23 21.35
N GLN A 259 -21.35 -18.25 22.10
CA GLN A 259 -22.48 -17.34 21.89
C GLN A 259 -22.16 -15.89 22.28
N THR A 260 -21.05 -15.66 22.99
CA THR A 260 -20.60 -14.33 23.44
C THR A 260 -19.58 -13.68 22.49
N ILE A 261 -19.14 -14.39 21.45
CA ILE A 261 -18.12 -13.92 20.51
C ILE A 261 -18.78 -13.76 19.15
N SER A 262 -18.71 -12.54 18.61
CA SER A 262 -19.24 -12.19 17.29
C SER A 262 -18.12 -11.74 16.37
N LEU A 263 -18.17 -12.16 15.11
CA LEU A 263 -17.22 -11.73 14.09
C LEU A 263 -17.64 -10.36 13.54
N LEU A 264 -16.77 -9.36 13.69
CA LEU A 264 -17.00 -7.99 13.18
C LEU A 264 -16.40 -7.75 11.78
N GLY A 265 -15.83 -8.80 11.16
CA GLY A 265 -15.26 -8.77 9.82
C GLY A 265 -13.82 -9.30 9.77
N GLY A 266 -13.26 -9.36 8.55
CA GLY A 266 -11.90 -9.83 8.29
C GLY A 266 -10.91 -8.74 7.88
N ASN A 267 -11.37 -7.49 7.73
CA ASN A 267 -10.52 -6.37 7.32
C ASN A 267 -10.23 -5.45 8.51
N ILE A 268 -9.01 -5.53 9.04
CA ILE A 268 -8.53 -4.71 10.17
C ILE A 268 -8.57 -3.21 9.88
N LEU A 269 -8.68 -2.80 8.61
CA LEU A 269 -8.74 -1.40 8.18
C LEU A 269 -10.17 -0.80 8.26
N CYS A 270 -11.20 -1.61 8.46
CA CYS A 270 -12.62 -1.21 8.37
C CYS A 270 -13.31 -0.94 9.72
N GLY A 271 -12.57 -0.92 10.83
CA GLY A 271 -13.07 -0.44 12.13
C GLY A 271 -14.25 -1.23 12.74
N GLY A 272 -14.69 -2.34 12.15
CA GLY A 272 -15.87 -3.08 12.62
C GLY A 272 -17.16 -2.26 12.55
N GLU A 273 -17.28 -1.37 11.56
CA GLU A 273 -18.41 -0.44 11.41
C GLU A 273 -19.73 -1.13 11.02
N MET A 274 -19.68 -2.40 10.62
CA MET A 274 -20.86 -3.21 10.31
C MET A 274 -21.30 -4.05 11.51
N SER A 275 -22.60 -4.15 11.71
CA SER A 275 -23.19 -5.09 12.66
C SER A 275 -22.72 -6.51 12.37
N PRO A 276 -22.31 -7.29 13.38
CA PRO A 276 -21.87 -8.66 13.16
C PRO A 276 -23.00 -9.48 12.53
N PRO A 277 -22.73 -10.29 11.49
CA PRO A 277 -23.72 -11.20 10.98
C PRO A 277 -24.13 -12.21 12.07
N PRO A 278 -25.39 -12.70 12.06
CA PRO A 278 -25.80 -13.73 12.99
C PRO A 278 -24.89 -14.95 12.82
N VAL A 279 -24.18 -15.32 13.89
CA VAL A 279 -23.30 -16.49 13.89
C VAL A 279 -24.19 -17.73 13.97
N HIS A 280 -24.53 -18.30 12.82
CA HIS A 280 -25.05 -19.66 12.75
C HIS A 280 -23.90 -20.64 12.93
N ASN A 281 -23.49 -20.88 14.18
CA ASN A 281 -22.60 -21.98 14.53
C ASN A 281 -23.33 -23.29 14.26
N THR A 282 -23.28 -23.79 13.02
CA THR A 282 -23.59 -25.20 12.74
C THR A 282 -22.42 -26.07 13.19
N ALA A 283 -22.07 -26.00 14.47
CA ALA A 283 -21.21 -26.97 15.14
C ALA A 283 -22.00 -28.23 15.52
N GLN A 284 -22.98 -28.61 14.71
CA GLN A 284 -23.63 -29.92 14.75
C GLN A 284 -23.15 -30.78 13.58
N HIS A 285 -21.84 -30.91 13.40
CA HIS A 285 -21.30 -32.17 12.89
C HIS A 285 -21.14 -33.13 14.07
N THR A 286 -22.28 -33.55 14.61
CA THR A 286 -22.38 -34.82 15.33
C THR A 286 -21.90 -35.92 14.38
N ASN A 287 -20.82 -36.60 14.78
CA ASN A 287 -20.52 -37.99 14.46
C ASN A 287 -21.31 -38.61 13.29
N VAL A 288 -20.73 -38.63 12.09
CA VAL A 288 -21.09 -39.63 11.08
C VAL A 288 -19.83 -40.37 10.64
N ARG A 289 -19.55 -41.41 11.44
CA ARG A 289 -18.95 -42.71 11.13
C ARG A 289 -17.70 -42.77 10.24
N ARG A 290 -16.62 -43.30 10.85
CA ARG A 290 -15.77 -44.31 10.23
C ARG A 290 -16.63 -45.34 9.49
N ILE A 291 -16.40 -45.49 8.19
CA ILE A 291 -16.25 -46.79 7.51
C ILE A 291 -15.04 -46.64 6.60
#